data_AF-A0A7S2C7E2-F1
#
_entry.id   AF-A0A7S2C7E2-F1
#
_cell.length_a   1.000
_cell.length_b   1.000
_cell.length_c   1.000
_cell.angle_alpha   90.00
_cell.angle_beta   90.00
_cell.angle_gamma   90.00
#
_symmetry.space_group_name_H-M   'P 1'
#
loop_
_entity.id
_entity.type
_entity.pdbx_description
1 polymer ?
#
loop_
_entity_poly.entity_id
_entity_poly.type
_entity_poly.pdbx_seq_one_letter_code
_entity_poly.pdbx_strand_id
1 'polypeptide(L)'
;KEACGSPLPVILPNATTTGWQVLAIGSGALAALGRAGAQLPEDSVKVLGDDGYVIVGGGVHSWMALSGRAGSMHGASYAVIELLEVLGWQFLAWDCTIRPAKCPGTLPFLNTTRRPPQFTYRNIGLW
;
A
#
# COMPACT_ATOMS: atom_id res chain seq x y z
N LYS A 1 6.12 -17.92 19.40
CA LYS A 1 6.55 -16.53 19.13
C LYS A 1 7.46 -16.56 17.90
N GLU A 2 6.88 -16.69 16.72
CA GLU A 2 7.67 -16.48 15.50
C GLU A 2 7.76 -14.97 15.32
N ALA A 3 8.91 -14.42 15.68
CA ALA A 3 9.25 -13.05 15.32
C ALA A 3 9.27 -13.03 13.79
N CYS A 4 8.33 -12.29 13.18
CA CYS A 4 8.57 -11.84 11.82
C CYS A 4 9.98 -11.25 11.78
N GLY A 5 10.74 -11.55 10.72
CA GLY A 5 12.11 -11.08 10.57
C GLY A 5 12.22 -9.55 10.70
N SER A 6 13.45 -9.03 10.56
CA SER A 6 13.72 -7.60 10.68
C SER A 6 12.66 -6.74 10.00
N PRO A 7 12.12 -5.71 10.68
CA PRO A 7 11.01 -4.92 10.15
C PRO A 7 11.38 -4.34 8.79
N LEU A 8 10.44 -4.43 7.85
CA LEU A 8 10.58 -3.78 6.55
C LEU A 8 10.80 -2.27 6.78
N PRO A 9 11.86 -1.67 6.20
CA PRO A 9 12.07 -0.24 6.33
C PRO A 9 10.94 0.49 5.60
N VAL A 10 10.09 1.18 6.37
CA VAL A 10 9.06 2.07 5.83
C VAL A 10 9.70 3.42 5.56
N ILE A 11 9.68 3.85 4.30
CA ILE A 11 10.22 5.15 3.89
C ILE A 11 9.14 6.21 3.96
N LEU A 12 9.45 7.31 4.65
CA LEU A 12 8.66 8.54 4.63
C LEU A 12 8.96 9.38 3.37
N PRO A 13 8.00 10.17 2.86
CA PRO A 13 8.26 11.10 1.76
C PRO A 13 9.50 11.95 2.07
N ASN A 14 10.52 11.88 1.19
CA ASN A 14 11.86 12.50 1.24
C ASN A 14 13.02 11.66 1.83
N ALA A 15 12.80 10.44 2.32
CA ALA A 15 13.90 9.55 2.71
C ALA A 15 14.37 8.69 1.53
N THR A 16 15.68 8.53 1.34
CA THR A 16 16.26 7.63 0.34
C THR A 16 16.78 6.36 1.05
N THR A 17 16.47 5.17 0.52
CA THR A 17 17.07 3.93 1.05
C THR A 17 17.64 3.04 -0.05
N THR A 18 18.60 2.21 0.34
CA THR A 18 19.35 1.25 -0.48
C THR A 18 19.08 -0.20 -0.09
N GLY A 19 17.97 -0.48 0.62
CA GLY A 19 17.62 -1.82 1.09
C GLY A 19 17.16 -2.78 -0.02
N TRP A 20 17.34 -4.09 0.22
CA TRP A 20 16.93 -5.18 -0.69
C TRP A 20 15.41 -5.42 -0.74
N GLN A 21 14.66 -4.85 0.22
CA GLN A 21 13.20 -4.78 0.21
C GLN A 21 12.75 -3.47 0.85
N VAL A 22 11.87 -2.73 0.19
CA VAL A 22 11.49 -1.37 0.60
C VAL A 22 10.01 -1.13 0.37
N LEU A 23 9.33 -0.58 1.37
CA LEU A 23 7.92 -0.20 1.28
C LEU A 23 7.77 1.31 1.52
N ALA A 24 7.15 2.01 0.58
CA ALA A 24 6.78 3.41 0.73
C ALA A 24 5.25 3.55 0.70
N ILE A 25 4.71 4.37 1.60
CA ILE A 25 3.27 4.54 1.80
C ILE A 25 2.95 6.03 1.89
N GLY A 26 1.93 6.46 1.16
CA GLY A 26 1.41 7.82 1.21
C GLY A 26 1.37 8.50 -0.15
N SER A 27 0.91 9.75 -0.18
CA SER A 27 0.88 10.54 -1.41
C SER A 27 2.31 10.76 -1.93
N GLY A 28 2.62 10.27 -3.13
CA GLY A 28 3.96 10.40 -3.69
C GLY A 28 4.96 9.34 -3.18
N ALA A 29 4.47 8.20 -2.68
CA ALA A 29 5.30 7.08 -2.22
C ALA A 29 6.41 6.67 -3.21
N LEU A 30 6.16 6.79 -4.52
CA LEU A 30 7.14 6.47 -5.56
C LEU A 30 8.27 7.50 -5.66
N ALA A 31 7.98 8.79 -5.42
CA ALA A 31 9.01 9.82 -5.33
C ALA A 31 9.91 9.58 -4.11
N ALA A 32 9.35 9.10 -3.00
CA ALA A 32 10.12 8.69 -1.81
C ALA A 32 11.10 7.53 -2.12
N LEU A 33 10.73 6.61 -3.01
CA LEU A 33 11.64 5.53 -3.44
C LEU A 33 12.76 6.02 -4.38
N GLY A 34 12.82 7.31 -4.72
CA GLY A 34 13.74 7.83 -5.75
C GLY A 34 13.41 7.30 -7.14
N ARG A 35 12.19 6.77 -7.34
CA ARG A 35 11.74 6.12 -8.56
C ARG A 35 10.79 7.00 -9.36
N ALA A 36 10.91 8.33 -9.29
CA ALA A 36 10.02 9.30 -9.95
C ALA A 36 9.80 9.08 -11.47
N GLY A 37 10.68 8.34 -12.16
CA GLY A 37 10.52 7.94 -13.56
C GLY A 37 9.89 6.55 -13.80
N ALA A 38 9.72 5.72 -12.77
CA ALA A 38 9.02 4.44 -12.86
C ALA A 38 7.52 4.70 -12.78
N GLN A 39 6.90 5.00 -13.93
CA GLN A 39 5.49 5.34 -14.13
C GLN A 39 4.52 4.74 -13.08
N LEU A 40 4.35 5.42 -11.93
CA LEU A 40 2.99 5.77 -11.55
C LEU A 40 2.58 6.76 -12.61
N PRO A 41 1.47 6.56 -13.32
CA PRO A 41 0.90 7.68 -14.04
C PRO A 41 0.51 8.67 -12.93
N GLU A 42 1.33 9.68 -12.65
CA GLU A 42 0.99 10.70 -11.64
C GLU A 42 -0.34 11.38 -11.98
N ASP A 43 -0.65 11.43 -13.28
CA ASP A 43 -1.96 11.78 -13.81
C ASP A 43 -3.05 10.79 -13.40
N SER A 44 -2.77 9.49 -13.32
CA SER A 44 -3.73 8.53 -12.80
C SER A 44 -4.04 8.79 -11.33
N VAL A 45 -3.05 9.03 -10.46
CA VAL A 45 -3.33 9.30 -9.03
C VAL A 45 -4.15 10.57 -8.81
N LYS A 46 -3.98 11.61 -9.65
CA LYS A 46 -4.82 12.82 -9.62
C LYS A 46 -6.23 12.58 -10.17
N VAL A 47 -6.37 11.74 -11.20
CA VAL A 47 -7.65 11.39 -11.85
C VAL A 47 -8.46 10.37 -11.04
N LEU A 48 -7.83 9.65 -10.10
CA LEU A 48 -8.47 8.65 -9.26
C LEU A 48 -9.41 9.22 -8.20
N GLY A 49 -9.57 10.54 -8.08
CA GLY A 49 -10.53 11.15 -7.15
C GLY A 49 -10.23 10.86 -5.67
N ASP A 50 -11.17 11.18 -4.80
CA ASP A 50 -11.04 10.93 -3.37
C ASP A 50 -11.19 9.43 -3.08
N ASP A 51 -10.33 8.88 -2.21
CA ASP A 51 -10.25 7.47 -1.84
C ASP A 51 -9.70 6.50 -2.92
N GLY A 52 -9.35 7.00 -4.11
CA GLY A 52 -8.66 6.21 -5.12
C GLY A 52 -7.17 5.99 -4.81
N TYR A 53 -6.61 4.88 -5.27
CA TYR A 53 -5.23 4.51 -4.97
C TYR A 53 -4.57 3.62 -6.02
N VAL A 54 -3.24 3.56 -5.94
CA VAL A 54 -2.39 2.75 -6.80
C VAL A 54 -1.37 2.00 -5.97
N ILE A 55 -1.16 0.74 -6.31
CA ILE A 55 -0.12 -0.13 -5.80
C ILE A 55 0.82 -0.46 -6.96
N VAL A 56 2.11 -0.17 -6.80
CA VAL A 56 3.13 -0.54 -7.78
C VAL A 56 4.28 -1.22 -7.07
N GLY A 57 4.52 -2.47 -7.44
CA GLY A 57 5.72 -3.21 -7.10
C GLY A 57 6.63 -3.39 -8.32
N GLY A 58 7.94 -3.41 -8.11
CA GLY A 58 8.91 -3.62 -9.17
C GLY A 58 10.12 -4.46 -8.75
N GLY A 59 10.78 -5.05 -9.76
CA GLY A 59 11.70 -6.18 -9.63
C GLY A 59 13.07 -5.96 -8.96
N VAL A 60 13.87 -7.05 -9.02
CA VAL A 60 15.26 -7.36 -8.56
C VAL A 60 15.59 -7.07 -7.09
N HIS A 61 15.15 -5.94 -6.52
CA HIS A 61 15.35 -5.57 -5.11
C HIS A 61 14.01 -5.29 -4.39
N SER A 62 12.96 -6.05 -4.76
CA SER A 62 11.60 -6.09 -4.18
C SER A 62 11.16 -4.79 -3.49
N TRP A 63 10.80 -3.78 -4.27
CA TRP A 63 10.25 -2.54 -3.75
C TRP A 63 8.75 -2.45 -4.03
N MET A 64 8.04 -1.70 -3.19
CA MET A 64 6.61 -1.42 -3.36
C MET A 64 6.26 0.00 -2.94
N ALA A 65 5.46 0.66 -3.78
CA ALA A 65 4.86 1.96 -3.52
C ALA A 65 3.35 1.81 -3.41
N LEU A 66 2.78 2.30 -2.29
CA LEU A 66 1.35 2.43 -2.06
C LEU A 66 0.99 3.91 -2.05
N SER A 67 0.37 4.40 -3.11
CA SER A 67 0.07 5.83 -3.26
C SER A 67 -1.43 6.09 -3.38
N GLY A 68 -1.94 6.95 -2.51
CA GLY A 68 -3.24 7.61 -2.67
C GLY A 68 -3.09 9.01 -3.25
N ARG A 69 -4.23 9.68 -3.51
CA ARG A 69 -4.28 11.10 -3.89
C ARG A 69 -3.69 11.99 -2.80
N ALA A 70 -2.94 13.02 -3.20
CA ALA A 70 -2.46 14.04 -2.27
C ALA A 70 -3.63 14.70 -1.52
N GLY A 71 -3.55 14.72 -0.19
CA GLY A 71 -4.61 15.25 0.69
C GLY A 71 -5.72 14.25 1.06
N SER A 72 -5.76 13.05 0.47
CA SER A 72 -6.70 11.98 0.85
C SER A 72 -5.95 10.88 1.61
N MET A 73 -6.13 10.84 2.94
CA MET A 73 -5.53 9.79 3.79
C MET A 73 -6.11 8.40 3.52
N HIS A 74 -7.37 8.33 3.08
CA HIS A 74 -8.09 7.07 2.92
C HIS A 74 -7.61 6.23 1.72
N GLY A 75 -7.22 6.87 0.60
CA GLY A 75 -6.73 6.12 -0.56
C GLY A 75 -5.49 5.28 -0.20
N ALA A 76 -4.53 5.89 0.50
CA ALA A 76 -3.32 5.19 0.93
C ALA A 76 -3.63 4.08 1.95
N SER A 77 -4.60 4.27 2.86
CA SER A 77 -4.97 3.21 3.80
C SER A 77 -5.67 2.03 3.12
N TYR A 78 -6.54 2.27 2.12
CA TYR A 78 -7.13 1.17 1.34
C TYR A 78 -6.08 0.37 0.57
N ALA A 79 -5.05 1.02 0.04
CA ALA A 79 -3.92 0.35 -0.59
C ALA A 79 -3.17 -0.58 0.38
N VAL A 80 -3.02 -0.16 1.64
CA VAL A 80 -2.39 -0.98 2.70
C VAL A 80 -3.26 -2.20 3.02
N ILE A 81 -4.58 -2.02 3.10
CA ILE A 81 -5.49 -3.15 3.35
C ILE A 81 -5.43 -4.17 2.21
N GLU A 82 -5.48 -3.75 0.94
CA GLU A 82 -5.37 -4.68 -0.21
C GLU A 82 -4.02 -5.42 -0.19
N LEU A 83 -2.91 -4.75 0.18
CA LEU A 83 -1.63 -5.43 0.35
C LEU A 83 -1.68 -6.50 1.47
N LEU A 84 -2.25 -6.17 2.63
CA LEU A 84 -2.35 -7.11 3.75
C LEU A 84 -3.20 -8.34 3.38
N GLU A 85 -4.28 -8.14 2.63
CA GLU A 85 -5.12 -9.22 2.11
C GLU A 85 -4.34 -10.15 1.17
N VAL A 86 -3.52 -9.59 0.26
CA VAL A 86 -2.64 -10.38 -0.61
C VAL A 86 -1.58 -11.14 0.19
N LEU A 87 -1.12 -10.58 1.32
CA LEU A 87 -0.20 -11.26 2.24
C LEU A 87 -0.89 -12.33 3.11
N GLY A 88 -2.21 -12.52 2.96
CA GLY A 88 -2.98 -13.56 3.64
C GLY A 88 -3.63 -13.11 4.95
N TRP A 89 -3.71 -11.81 5.23
CA TRP A 89 -4.51 -11.30 6.33
C TRP A 89 -5.99 -11.28 5.93
N GLN A 90 -6.88 -11.66 6.83
CA GLN A 90 -8.32 -11.56 6.61
C GLN A 90 -8.97 -10.85 7.78
N PHE A 91 -9.67 -9.75 7.49
CA PHE A 91 -10.36 -8.93 8.47
C PHE A 91 -11.84 -9.30 8.49
N LEU A 92 -12.22 -10.33 9.26
CA LEU A 92 -13.63 -10.79 9.32
C LEU A 92 -14.47 -9.95 10.29
N ALA A 93 -13.89 -9.58 11.43
CA ALA A 93 -14.46 -8.67 12.42
C ALA A 93 -13.33 -7.92 13.15
N TRP A 94 -13.69 -6.95 13.99
CA TRP A 94 -12.73 -6.12 14.74
C TRP A 94 -11.79 -6.95 15.63
N ASP A 95 -12.27 -8.07 16.17
CA ASP A 95 -11.54 -9.02 17.01
C ASP A 95 -11.15 -10.31 16.27
N CYS A 96 -11.77 -10.59 15.11
CA CYS A 96 -11.56 -11.80 14.31
C CYS A 96 -10.68 -11.51 13.09
N THR A 97 -9.41 -11.15 13.32
CA THR A 97 -8.41 -11.05 12.24
C THR A 97 -7.64 -12.36 12.11
N ILE A 98 -7.79 -13.05 10.98
CA ILE A 98 -6.99 -14.22 10.64
C ILE A 98 -5.66 -13.71 10.09
N ARG A 99 -4.56 -14.16 10.72
CA ARG A 99 -3.20 -13.82 10.29
C ARG A 99 -2.59 -15.02 9.57
N PRO A 100 -1.72 -14.78 8.57
CA PRO A 100 -0.99 -15.87 7.94
C PRO A 100 -0.12 -16.60 8.98
N ALA A 101 -0.05 -17.93 8.86
CA ALA A 101 0.72 -18.77 9.78
C ALA A 101 2.24 -18.53 9.69
N LYS A 102 2.72 -17.96 8.58
CA LYS A 102 4.12 -17.59 8.35
C LYS A 102 4.19 -16.14 7.88
N CYS A 103 5.18 -15.40 8.36
CA CYS A 103 5.44 -14.07 7.86
C CYS A 103 5.96 -14.16 6.42
N PRO A 104 5.44 -13.34 5.49
CA PRO A 104 5.92 -13.31 4.12
C PRO A 104 7.38 -12.83 4.11
N GLY A 105 8.29 -13.66 3.57
CA GLY A 105 9.72 -13.34 3.49
C GLY A 105 10.07 -12.33 2.39
N THR A 106 9.12 -12.04 1.50
CA THR A 106 9.29 -11.14 0.35
C THR A 106 8.01 -10.36 0.08
N LEU A 107 8.14 -9.11 -0.32
CA LEU A 107 7.02 -8.33 -0.84
C LEU A 107 6.50 -8.95 -2.15
N PRO A 108 5.17 -9.12 -2.31
CA PRO A 108 4.61 -9.66 -3.53
C PRO A 108 4.76 -8.67 -4.68
N PHE A 109 4.83 -9.16 -5.91
CA PHE A 109 4.72 -8.30 -7.07
C PHE A 109 3.24 -7.97 -7.32
N LEU A 110 2.84 -6.74 -7.00
CA LEU A 110 1.48 -6.25 -7.18
C LEU A 110 1.50 -4.95 -7.99
N ASN A 111 0.74 -4.90 -9.07
CA ASN A 111 0.53 -3.69 -9.85
C ASN A 111 -0.98 -3.51 -10.05
N THR A 112 -1.59 -2.60 -9.32
CA THR A 112 -3.05 -2.45 -9.26
C THR A 112 -3.43 -1.00 -9.10
N THR A 113 -4.45 -0.58 -9.85
CA THR A 113 -5.02 0.76 -9.79
C THR A 113 -6.50 0.64 -9.47
N ARG A 114 -6.93 1.24 -8.36
CA ARG A 114 -8.32 1.23 -7.89
C ARG A 114 -8.92 2.62 -7.99
N ARG A 115 -9.96 2.72 -8.83
CA ARG A 115 -10.82 3.89 -8.97
C ARG A 115 -11.57 4.18 -7.67
N PRO A 116 -11.99 5.44 -7.45
CA PRO A 116 -12.68 5.80 -6.23
C PRO A 116 -14.01 5.04 -6.17
N PRO A 117 -14.51 4.76 -4.95
CA PRO A 117 -15.78 4.07 -4.79
C PRO A 117 -16.93 4.85 -5.43
N GLN A 118 -17.97 4.15 -5.88
CA GLN A 118 -19.17 4.80 -6.43
C GLN A 118 -19.90 5.68 -5.39
N PHE A 119 -19.72 5.37 -4.10
CA PHE A 119 -20.31 6.12 -2.99
C PHE A 119 -19.21 6.77 -2.16
N THR A 120 -19.31 8.10 -2.00
CA THR A 120 -18.36 8.92 -1.21
C THR A 120 -18.35 8.55 0.27
N TYR A 121 -19.51 8.19 0.83
CA TYR A 121 -19.64 7.80 2.23
C TYR A 121 -20.13 6.36 2.33
N ARG A 122 -19.36 5.53 3.03
CA ARG A 122 -19.66 4.12 3.28
C ARG A 122 -19.53 3.89 4.79
N ASN A 123 -20.64 3.54 5.43
CA ASN A 123 -20.65 3.21 6.85
C ASN A 123 -21.58 2.01 7.07
N ILE A 124 -21.24 1.17 8.03
CA ILE A 124 -22.13 0.14 8.56
C ILE A 124 -22.79 0.78 9.78
N GLY A 125 -24.10 1.06 9.68
CA GLY A 125 -24.87 1.49 10.84
C GLY A 125 -24.84 0.38 11.89
N LEU A 126 -24.14 0.62 13.00
CA LEU A 126 -24.25 -0.22 14.18
C LEU A 126 -25.56 0.19 14.87
N TRP A 127 -26.60 -0.62 14.67
CA TRP A 127 -27.89 -0.48 15.34
C TRP A 127 -27.90 -1.28 16.63
#